data_AF-A0AAX2S1Q7-F1
#
_entry.id   AF-A0AAX2S1Q7-F1
#
_cell.length_a   1.000
_cell.length_b   1.000
_cell.length_c   1.000
_cell.angle_alpha   90.00
_cell.angle_beta   90.00
_cell.angle_gamma   90.00
#
_symmetry.space_group_name_H-M   'P 1'
#
loop_
_entity.id
_entity.type
_entity.pdbx_description
1 polymer ?
#
loop_
_entity_poly.entity_id
_entity_poly.type
_entity_poly.pdbx_seq_one_letter_code
_entity_poly.pdbx_strand_id
1 'polypeptide(L)'
;MNFLALAQRLRQEMNDSGEGPAQVTGQRGRNLEYVNAIREAWLDIQQCRPWAVSFWQQGFSPDKLQILENTVDTPFIPAQYHLAIVFYAMQSKAISQNAQELILRGQQEWDKYLHLLCRDFLPTLKVGR
;
A
#
# COMPACT_ATOMS: atom_id res chain seq x y z
N MET A 1 -8.60 7.02 -1.93
CA MET A 1 -8.38 7.01 -0.47
C MET A 1 -7.10 7.76 -0.17
N ASN A 2 -7.14 8.68 0.80
CA ASN A 2 -5.94 9.36 1.28
C ASN A 2 -5.22 8.52 2.34
N PHE A 3 -4.06 8.98 2.80
CA PHE A 3 -3.19 8.27 3.74
C PHE A 3 -3.89 7.95 5.06
N LEU A 4 -4.72 8.88 5.57
CA LEU A 4 -5.53 8.62 6.74
C LEU A 4 -6.54 7.48 6.52
N ALA A 5 -7.29 7.53 5.43
CA ALA A 5 -8.29 6.53 5.11
C ALA A 5 -7.65 5.14 4.89
N LEU A 6 -6.44 5.09 4.31
CA LEU A 6 -5.66 3.86 4.19
C LEU A 6 -5.31 3.25 5.55
N ALA A 7 -4.80 4.06 6.48
CA ALA A 7 -4.46 3.60 7.83
C ALA A 7 -5.69 3.14 8.61
N GLN A 8 -6.79 3.88 8.52
CA GLN A 8 -8.07 3.49 9.12
C GLN A 8 -8.61 2.19 8.52
N ARG A 9 -8.49 2.03 7.20
CA ARG A 9 -8.91 0.81 6.49
C ARG A 9 -8.10 -0.41 6.90
N LEU A 10 -6.76 -0.29 7.00
CA LEU A 10 -5.90 -1.37 7.48
C LEU A 10 -6.32 -1.84 8.87
N ARG A 11 -6.61 -0.90 9.76
CA ARG A 11 -7.06 -1.22 11.11
C ARG A 11 -8.42 -1.92 11.12
N GLN A 12 -9.35 -1.56 10.24
CA GLN A 12 -10.62 -2.28 10.06
C GLN A 12 -10.39 -3.72 9.56
N GLU A 13 -9.49 -3.92 8.59
CA GLU A 13 -9.20 -5.26 8.04
C GLU A 13 -8.53 -6.18 9.08
N MET A 14 -7.73 -5.62 9.98
CA MET A 14 -7.11 -6.34 11.11
C MET A 14 -8.10 -6.63 12.26
N ASN A 15 -9.35 -6.16 12.16
CA ASN A 15 -10.40 -6.30 13.18
C ASN A 15 -9.99 -5.82 14.59
N ASP A 16 -9.11 -4.81 14.68
CA ASP A 16 -8.69 -4.25 15.97
C ASP A 16 -9.80 -3.32 16.53
N SER A 17 -9.99 -3.35 17.83
CA SER A 17 -11.00 -2.57 18.57
C SER A 17 -10.52 -1.15 18.92
N GLY A 18 -11.41 -0.15 18.98
CA GLY A 18 -11.07 1.26 19.30
C GLY A 18 -11.54 2.31 18.27
N GLU A 19 -11.02 3.53 18.33
CA GLU A 19 -11.15 4.57 17.29
C GLU A 19 -9.84 4.68 16.50
N GLY A 20 -9.91 4.75 15.16
CA GLY A 20 -8.72 4.77 14.31
C GLY A 20 -7.94 6.09 14.47
N PRO A 21 -6.75 6.23 13.87
CA PRO A 21 -6.06 7.51 13.86
C PRO A 21 -6.97 8.59 13.23
N ALA A 22 -7.10 9.75 13.88
CA ALA A 22 -7.78 10.93 13.33
C ALA A 22 -6.86 11.79 12.45
N GLN A 23 -5.55 11.58 12.57
CA GLN A 23 -4.48 12.21 11.79
C GLN A 23 -3.29 11.25 11.71
N VAL A 24 -2.41 11.39 10.73
CA VAL A 24 -1.24 10.47 10.61
C VAL A 24 -0.01 10.98 11.36
N THR A 25 0.02 12.26 11.72
CA THR A 25 1.10 12.93 12.44
C THR A 25 0.90 12.83 13.95
N GLY A 26 1.99 12.71 14.72
CA GLY A 26 1.96 12.69 16.19
C GLY A 26 1.32 11.44 16.80
N GLN A 27 1.08 10.39 16.01
CA GLN A 27 0.55 9.12 16.50
C GLN A 27 1.55 8.38 17.38
N ARG A 28 1.03 7.58 18.33
CA ARG A 28 1.82 6.77 19.26
C ARG A 28 1.21 5.37 19.36
N GLY A 29 2.02 4.40 19.78
CA GLY A 29 1.59 3.01 19.95
C GLY A 29 1.00 2.40 18.67
N ARG A 30 -0.12 1.68 18.79
CA ARG A 30 -0.75 0.94 17.69
C ARG A 30 -1.09 1.80 16.47
N ASN A 31 -1.57 3.02 16.68
CA ASN A 31 -1.93 3.93 15.57
C ASN A 31 -0.71 4.31 14.72
N LEU A 32 0.45 4.52 15.37
CA LEU A 32 1.70 4.77 14.65
C LEU A 32 2.13 3.56 13.83
N GLU A 33 1.93 2.35 14.36
CA GLU A 33 2.26 1.12 13.64
C GLU A 33 1.44 0.98 12.35
N TYR A 34 0.14 1.32 12.36
CA TYR A 34 -0.69 1.29 11.14
C TYR A 34 -0.27 2.33 10.12
N VAL A 35 0.03 3.55 10.57
CA VAL A 35 0.51 4.64 9.70
C VAL A 35 1.83 4.26 9.05
N ASN A 36 2.77 3.71 9.82
CA ASN A 36 4.07 3.28 9.32
C ASN A 36 3.93 2.09 8.36
N ALA A 37 3.10 1.10 8.68
CA ALA A 37 2.88 -0.05 7.82
C ALA A 37 2.33 0.34 6.43
N ILE A 38 1.41 1.31 6.35
CA ILE A 38 0.93 1.83 5.07
C ILE A 38 2.03 2.59 4.31
N ARG A 39 2.84 3.39 5.01
CA ARG A 39 3.94 4.12 4.39
C ARG A 39 4.97 3.16 3.80
N GLU A 40 5.39 2.17 4.57
CA GLU A 40 6.34 1.14 4.15
C GLU A 40 5.79 0.32 2.99
N ALA A 41 4.55 -0.18 3.10
CA ALA A 41 3.89 -0.92 2.03
C ALA A 41 3.84 -0.13 0.71
N TRP A 42 3.58 1.16 0.77
CA TRP A 42 3.54 1.99 -0.44
C TRP A 42 4.93 2.15 -1.08
N LEU A 43 5.99 2.28 -0.28
CA LEU A 43 7.36 2.33 -0.78
C LEU A 43 7.79 1.00 -1.38
N ASP A 44 7.39 -0.11 -0.76
CA ASP A 44 7.71 -1.45 -1.24
C ASP A 44 7.00 -1.73 -2.57
N ILE A 45 5.72 -1.37 -2.71
CA ILE A 45 4.97 -1.54 -3.97
C ILE A 45 5.62 -0.77 -5.11
N GLN A 46 6.10 0.45 -4.87
CA GLN A 46 6.78 1.25 -5.89
C GLN A 46 8.10 0.61 -6.36
N GLN A 47 8.74 -0.19 -5.50
CA GLN A 47 10.05 -0.80 -5.76
C GLN A 47 9.99 -2.30 -6.07
N CYS A 48 8.85 -2.97 -5.87
CA CYS A 48 8.76 -4.43 -5.97
C CYS A 48 9.00 -4.95 -7.39
N ARG A 49 8.80 -4.11 -8.41
CA ARG A 49 8.97 -4.45 -9.82
C ARG A 49 9.44 -3.23 -10.61
N PRO A 50 10.11 -3.44 -11.77
CA PRO A 50 10.37 -2.38 -12.73
C PRO A 50 9.06 -2.01 -13.44
N TRP A 51 8.30 -1.11 -12.84
CA TRP A 51 7.05 -0.60 -13.41
C TRP A 51 7.31 0.22 -14.67
N ALA A 52 6.36 0.18 -15.61
CA ALA A 52 6.37 1.02 -16.79
C ALA A 52 6.24 2.50 -16.43
N VAL A 53 6.59 3.38 -17.37
CA VAL A 53 6.42 4.83 -17.22
C VAL A 53 4.96 5.22 -16.95
N SER A 54 3.97 4.43 -17.41
CA SER A 54 2.54 4.65 -17.16
C SER A 54 2.13 4.51 -15.69
N PHE A 55 2.92 3.82 -14.87
CA PHE A 55 2.69 3.72 -13.43
C PHE A 55 2.94 5.05 -12.73
N TRP A 56 4.01 5.74 -13.15
CA TRP A 56 4.49 6.94 -12.50
C TRP A 56 3.69 8.17 -12.95
N GLN A 57 3.21 8.95 -11.99
CA GLN A 57 2.66 10.29 -12.26
C GLN A 57 3.78 11.32 -12.48
N GLN A 58 3.45 12.46 -13.08
CA GLN A 58 4.42 13.51 -13.36
C GLN A 58 5.22 13.89 -12.10
N GLY A 59 6.55 13.80 -12.19
CA GLY A 59 7.46 14.18 -11.12
C GLY A 59 7.87 13.05 -10.18
N PHE A 60 7.37 11.83 -10.38
CA PHE A 60 7.85 10.60 -9.71
C PHE A 60 8.53 9.66 -10.71
N SER A 61 9.48 8.89 -10.21
CA SER A 61 10.25 7.91 -10.98
C SER A 61 10.85 6.88 -10.02
N PRO A 62 11.48 5.79 -10.52
CA PRO A 62 12.20 4.86 -9.65
C PRO A 62 13.25 5.52 -8.75
N ASP A 63 13.87 6.62 -9.20
CA ASP A 63 14.84 7.40 -8.42
C ASP A 63 14.19 8.41 -7.46
N LYS A 64 12.90 8.70 -7.65
CA LYS A 64 12.13 9.67 -6.87
C LYS A 64 10.77 9.09 -6.50
N LEU A 65 10.77 8.34 -5.40
CA LEU A 65 9.60 7.66 -4.85
C LEU A 65 8.66 8.64 -4.16
N GLN A 66 7.37 8.31 -4.16
CA GLN A 66 6.38 9.02 -3.36
C GLN A 66 6.40 8.51 -1.92
N ILE A 67 6.68 9.41 -0.98
CA ILE A 67 6.55 9.18 0.46
C ILE A 67 5.25 9.83 0.94
N LEU A 68 4.44 9.10 1.71
CA LEU A 68 3.23 9.63 2.32
C LEU A 68 3.57 10.16 3.73
N GLU A 69 3.38 11.46 3.93
CA GLU A 69 3.74 12.15 5.18
C GLU A 69 2.53 12.80 5.83
N ASN A 70 1.69 13.49 5.05
CA ASN A 70 0.55 14.24 5.54
C ASN A 70 -0.75 13.42 5.47
N THR A 71 -1.66 13.74 6.38
CA THR A 71 -2.98 13.07 6.51
C THR A 71 -3.79 13.06 5.20
N VAL A 72 -3.63 14.11 4.40
CA VAL A 72 -4.35 14.31 3.13
C VAL A 72 -3.61 13.76 1.91
N ASP A 73 -2.38 13.26 2.07
CA ASP A 73 -1.60 12.74 0.95
C ASP A 73 -2.32 11.57 0.33
N THR A 74 -2.40 11.56 -1.00
CA THR A 74 -3.07 10.51 -1.75
C THR A 74 -2.04 9.79 -2.61
N PRO A 75 -1.97 8.44 -2.57
CA PRO A 75 -1.11 7.69 -3.46
C PRO A 75 -1.43 8.04 -4.91
N PHE A 76 -0.41 8.21 -5.74
CA PHE A 76 -0.60 8.62 -7.14
C PHE A 76 -1.26 7.54 -8.01
N ILE A 77 -1.33 6.29 -7.52
CA ILE A 77 -2.01 5.21 -8.22
C ILE A 77 -3.53 5.42 -8.26
N PRO A 78 -4.22 4.89 -9.28
CA PRO A 78 -5.67 4.93 -9.37
C PRO A 78 -6.36 4.42 -8.10
N ALA A 79 -7.47 5.04 -7.71
CA ALA A 79 -8.18 4.74 -6.47
C ALA A 79 -8.61 3.27 -6.33
N GLN A 80 -8.87 2.58 -7.45
CA GLN A 80 -9.20 1.15 -7.50
C GLN A 80 -8.07 0.25 -6.96
N TYR A 81 -6.83 0.72 -6.97
CA TYR A 81 -5.64 -0.02 -6.50
C TYR A 81 -5.21 0.35 -5.08
N HIS A 82 -5.90 1.28 -4.42
CA HIS A 82 -5.53 1.71 -3.06
C HIS A 82 -5.63 0.59 -2.03
N LEU A 83 -6.56 -0.35 -2.23
CA LEU A 83 -6.66 -1.54 -1.38
C LEU A 83 -5.44 -2.47 -1.49
N ALA A 84 -4.69 -2.44 -2.60
CA ALA A 84 -3.46 -3.21 -2.73
C ALA A 84 -2.43 -2.80 -1.67
N ILE A 85 -2.32 -1.51 -1.37
CA ILE A 85 -1.45 -0.98 -0.31
C ILE A 85 -1.90 -1.50 1.05
N VAL A 86 -3.21 -1.52 1.31
CA VAL A 86 -3.77 -2.02 2.56
C VAL A 86 -3.47 -3.49 2.76
N PHE A 87 -3.68 -4.34 1.75
CA PHE A 87 -3.45 -5.78 1.88
C PHE A 87 -1.97 -6.14 1.98
N TYR A 88 -1.10 -5.39 1.30
CA TYR A 88 0.35 -5.55 1.47
C TYR A 88 0.80 -5.17 2.89
N ALA A 89 0.31 -4.03 3.41
CA ALA A 89 0.58 -3.62 4.79
C ALA A 89 0.01 -4.62 5.81
N MET A 90 -1.17 -5.19 5.55
CA MET A 90 -1.81 -6.20 6.38
C MET A 90 -0.94 -7.44 6.52
N GLN A 91 -0.31 -7.90 5.44
CA GLN A 91 0.58 -9.06 5.49
C GLN A 91 1.79 -8.80 6.40
N SER A 92 2.50 -7.68 6.23
CA SER A 92 3.63 -7.30 7.08
C SER A 92 3.22 -7.20 8.56
N LYS A 93 2.07 -6.57 8.83
CA LYS A 93 1.52 -6.45 10.18
C LYS A 93 1.14 -7.80 10.79
N ALA A 94 0.47 -8.66 10.02
CA ALA A 94 0.02 -9.97 10.47
C ALA A 94 1.19 -10.90 10.81
N ILE A 95 2.30 -10.81 10.06
CA ILE A 95 3.56 -11.49 10.39
C ILE A 95 4.06 -11.06 11.77
N SER A 96 4.08 -9.75 12.07
CA SER A 96 4.51 -9.25 13.39
C SER A 96 3.64 -9.74 14.56
N GLN A 97 2.38 -10.11 14.29
CA GLN A 97 1.42 -10.59 15.28
C GLN A 97 1.22 -12.12 15.27
N ASN A 98 1.96 -12.86 14.43
CA ASN A 98 1.79 -14.29 14.19
C ASN A 98 0.34 -14.71 13.83
N ALA A 99 -0.40 -13.82 13.16
CA ALA A 99 -1.80 -14.05 12.79
C ALA A 99 -1.90 -14.73 11.40
N GLN A 100 -1.75 -16.06 11.36
CA GLN A 100 -1.66 -16.82 10.09
C GLN A 100 -2.87 -16.65 9.17
N GLU A 101 -4.08 -16.53 9.72
CA GLU A 101 -5.30 -16.31 8.91
C GLU A 101 -5.25 -14.99 8.13
N LEU A 102 -4.76 -13.92 8.78
CA LEU A 102 -4.62 -12.60 8.15
C LEU A 102 -3.48 -12.59 7.12
N ILE A 103 -2.41 -13.36 7.34
CA ILE A 103 -1.34 -13.53 6.34
C ILE A 103 -1.91 -14.18 5.08
N LEU A 104 -2.65 -15.28 5.22
CA LEU A 104 -3.23 -16.00 4.09
C LEU A 104 -4.23 -15.12 3.31
N ARG A 105 -5.12 -14.43 4.03
CA ARG A 105 -6.06 -13.48 3.42
C ARG A 105 -5.34 -12.33 2.72
N GLY A 106 -4.33 -11.75 3.37
CA GLY A 106 -3.54 -10.65 2.83
C GLY A 106 -2.82 -11.04 1.55
N GLN A 107 -2.23 -12.23 1.53
CA GLN A 107 -1.60 -12.78 0.33
C GLN A 107 -2.61 -12.99 -0.80
N GLN A 108 -3.75 -13.62 -0.54
CA GLN A 108 -4.77 -13.88 -1.55
C GLN A 108 -5.31 -12.58 -2.19
N GLU A 109 -5.60 -11.57 -1.37
CA GLU A 109 -6.09 -10.29 -1.87
C GLU A 109 -4.98 -9.51 -2.58
N TRP A 110 -3.76 -9.47 -2.00
CA TRP A 110 -2.60 -8.86 -2.64
C TRP A 110 -2.34 -9.45 -4.02
N ASP A 111 -2.37 -10.78 -4.16
CA ASP A 111 -2.14 -11.43 -5.45
C ASP A 111 -3.15 -10.95 -6.49
N LYS A 112 -4.45 -10.86 -6.16
CA LYS A 112 -5.47 -10.33 -7.09
C LYS A 112 -5.12 -8.93 -7.58
N TYR A 113 -4.78 -8.02 -6.68
CA TYR A 113 -4.43 -6.64 -7.05
C TYR A 113 -3.10 -6.57 -7.79
N LEU A 114 -2.12 -7.39 -7.43
CA LEU A 114 -0.83 -7.46 -8.10
C LEU A 114 -1.00 -7.90 -9.55
N HIS A 115 -1.88 -8.86 -9.84
CA HIS A 115 -2.18 -9.25 -11.23
C HIS A 115 -2.77 -8.09 -12.03
N LEU A 116 -3.69 -7.31 -11.44
CA LEU A 116 -4.29 -6.15 -12.11
C LEU A 116 -3.25 -5.03 -12.33
N LEU A 117 -2.42 -4.75 -11.33
CA LEU A 117 -1.32 -3.79 -11.43
C LEU A 117 -0.33 -4.23 -12.51
N CYS A 118 0.04 -5.51 -12.53
CA CYS A 118 0.94 -6.06 -13.53
C CYS A 118 0.37 -5.95 -14.94
N ARG A 119 -0.91 -6.24 -15.12
CA ARG A 119 -1.59 -6.13 -16.42
C ARG A 119 -1.56 -4.69 -16.96
N ASP A 120 -1.78 -3.71 -16.10
CA ASP A 120 -1.93 -2.31 -16.52
C ASP A 120 -0.58 -1.56 -16.58
N PHE A 121 0.40 -1.96 -15.75
CA PHE A 121 1.61 -1.18 -15.49
C PHE A 121 2.93 -1.92 -15.76
N LEU A 122 2.94 -3.15 -16.26
CA LEU A 122 4.18 -3.77 -16.72
C LEU A 122 4.60 -3.20 -18.08
N PRO A 123 5.91 -3.04 -18.33
CA PRO A 123 6.41 -2.59 -19.62
C PRO A 123 6.06 -3.62 -20.69
N THR A 124 5.41 -3.17 -21.77
CA THR A 124 5.18 -4.02 -22.94
C THR A 124 6.51 -4.42 -23.55
N LEU A 125 6.83 -5.71 -23.53
CA LEU A 125 7.99 -6.27 -24.21
C LEU A 125 7.80 -6.06 -25.71
N LYS A 126 8.48 -5.05 -26.28
CA LYS A 126 8.66 -4.96 -27.73
C LYS A 126 9.66 -6.03 -28.14
N VAL A 127 9.17 -7.21 -28.50
CA VAL A 127 9.98 -8.19 -29.23
C VAL A 127 10.32 -7.55 -30.58
N GLY A 128 11.61 -7.39 -30.84
CA GLY A 128 12.14 -6.67 -31.99
C GLY A 128 11.61 -7.23 -33.32
N ARG A 129 11.37 -6.30 -34.25
CA ARG A 129 11.13 -6.56 -35.66
C ARG A 129 12.46 -6.76 -36.39
#